data_AF-A0A3P3W2M7-F1
#
_entry.id   AF-A0A3P3W2M7-F1
#
_cell.length_a   1.000
_cell.length_b   1.000
_cell.length_c   1.000
_cell.angle_alpha   90.00
_cell.angle_beta   90.00
_cell.angle_gamma   90.00
#
_symmetry.space_group_name_H-M   'P 1'
#
loop_
_entity.id
_entity.type
_entity.pdbx_description
1 polymer ?
#
loop_
_entity_poly.entity_id
_entity_poly.type
_entity_poly.pdbx_seq_one_letter_code
_entity_poly.pdbx_strand_id
1 'polypeptide(L)'
;MKTSFESNAFVIKNKIYFQIEKSFLDILEMNAIEELDILDKNISINPQNIEYSLTELNYHQFKTPVFNDLLIEIGSFTLVYSDENELIDEFFVIY
;
A
#
# COMPACT_ATOMS: atom_id res chain seq x y z
N MET A 1 19.11 6.74 -11.46
CA MET A 1 17.65 6.92 -11.64
C MET A 1 17.14 5.82 -12.55
N LYS A 2 16.64 4.72 -11.99
CA LYS A 2 15.79 3.78 -12.75
C LYS A 2 14.44 4.47 -12.92
N THR A 3 14.17 4.88 -14.15
CA THR A 3 13.12 5.80 -14.56
C THR A 3 11.76 5.10 -14.62
N SER A 4 10.69 5.90 -14.52
CA SER A 4 9.25 5.60 -14.50
C SER A 4 8.72 4.47 -15.41
N PHE A 5 9.50 4.02 -16.39
CA PHE A 5 9.14 2.93 -17.30
C PHE A 5 9.29 1.54 -16.64
N GLU A 6 10.37 1.29 -15.89
CA GLU A 6 10.58 0.01 -15.20
C GLU A 6 9.57 -0.17 -14.07
N SER A 7 9.26 0.90 -13.33
CA SER A 7 8.20 0.89 -12.32
C SER A 7 6.83 0.64 -12.94
N ASN A 8 6.50 1.26 -14.09
CA ASN A 8 5.24 1.00 -14.78
C ASN A 8 5.12 -0.45 -15.27
N ALA A 9 6.20 -1.04 -15.79
CA ALA A 9 6.20 -2.44 -16.20
C ALA A 9 6.00 -3.38 -15.00
N PHE A 10 6.65 -3.10 -13.87
CA PHE A 10 6.47 -3.86 -12.62
C PHE A 10 5.03 -3.72 -12.09
N VAL A 11 4.50 -2.50 -12.05
CA VAL A 11 3.12 -2.20 -11.61
C VAL A 11 2.09 -2.98 -12.43
N ILE A 12 2.23 -3.00 -13.75
CA ILE A 12 1.34 -3.73 -14.65
C ILE A 12 1.49 -5.24 -14.47
N LYS A 13 2.73 -5.75 -14.50
CA LYS A 13 3.03 -7.18 -14.38
C LYS A 13 2.47 -7.77 -13.08
N ASN A 14 2.63 -7.04 -11.98
CA ASN A 14 2.24 -7.48 -10.64
C ASN A 14 0.83 -7.04 -10.24
N LYS A 15 0.12 -6.30 -11.12
CA LYS A 15 -1.22 -5.75 -10.86
C LYS A 15 -1.27 -5.02 -9.52
N ILE A 16 -0.27 -4.18 -9.23
CA ILE A 16 -0.06 -3.58 -7.91
C ILE A 16 -1.32 -2.85 -7.40
N TYR A 17 -2.04 -2.16 -8.28
CA TYR A 17 -3.33 -1.54 -7.94
C TYR A 17 -4.33 -2.51 -7.29
N PHE A 18 -4.49 -3.69 -7.89
CA PHE A 18 -5.38 -4.73 -7.40
C PHE A 18 -4.84 -5.36 -6.11
N GLN A 19 -3.52 -5.58 -6.01
CA GLN A 19 -2.93 -6.17 -4.82
C GLN A 19 -3.03 -5.24 -3.62
N ILE A 20 -2.78 -3.94 -3.81
CA ILE A 20 -2.94 -2.92 -2.76
C ILE A 20 -4.38 -2.89 -2.25
N GLU A 21 -5.36 -2.85 -3.15
CA GLU A 21 -6.78 -2.84 -2.76
C GLU A 21 -7.16 -4.12 -2.01
N LYS A 22 -6.74 -5.27 -2.52
CA LYS A 22 -7.02 -6.55 -1.88
C LYS A 22 -6.38 -6.67 -0.50
N SER A 23 -5.07 -6.45 -0.38
CA SER A 23 -4.35 -6.55 0.90
C SER A 23 -4.89 -5.55 1.93
N PHE A 24 -5.25 -4.33 1.49
CA PHE A 24 -5.87 -3.36 2.37
C PHE A 24 -7.20 -3.88 2.95
N LEU A 25 -8.08 -4.40 2.09
CA LEU A 25 -9.35 -4.99 2.53
C LEU A 25 -9.14 -6.20 3.44
N ASP A 26 -8.19 -7.08 3.12
CA ASP A 26 -7.85 -8.26 3.92
C ASP A 26 -7.39 -7.83 5.33
N ILE A 27 -6.52 -6.82 5.45
CA ILE A 27 -6.09 -6.28 6.76
C ILE A 27 -7.26 -5.68 7.54
N LEU A 28 -8.13 -4.92 6.89
CA LEU A 28 -9.32 -4.36 7.55
C LEU A 28 -10.27 -5.46 8.02
N GLU A 29 -10.41 -6.57 7.29
CA GLU A 29 -11.29 -7.66 7.68
C GLU A 29 -10.70 -8.46 8.85
N MET A 30 -9.40 -8.77 8.78
CA MET A 30 -8.72 -9.70 9.70
C MET A 30 -8.38 -9.11 11.07
N ASN A 31 -8.33 -7.78 11.19
CA ASN A 31 -7.93 -7.12 12.44
C ASN A 31 -9.09 -6.35 13.09
N ALA A 32 -9.06 -6.23 14.41
CA ALA A 32 -9.92 -5.33 15.16
C ALA A 32 -9.49 -3.87 14.97
N ILE A 33 -10.39 -2.91 15.26
CA ILE A 33 -10.08 -1.48 15.10
C ILE A 33 -8.96 -1.03 16.05
N GLU A 34 -8.88 -1.64 17.23
CA GLU A 34 -7.85 -1.38 18.24
C GLU A 34 -6.47 -1.94 17.84
N GLU A 35 -6.44 -3.02 17.05
CA GLU A 35 -5.20 -3.61 16.54
C GLU A 35 -4.59 -2.75 15.41
N LEU A 36 -5.45 -2.04 14.67
CA LEU A 36 -5.07 -1.14 13.58
C LEU A 36 -4.87 0.31 14.02
N ASP A 37 -5.12 0.62 15.30
CA ASP A 37 -5.09 1.99 15.84
C ASP A 37 -5.99 2.97 15.05
N ILE A 38 -7.18 2.52 14.66
CA ILE A 38 -8.20 3.33 13.95
C ILE A 38 -9.47 3.46 14.77
N LEU A 39 -10.23 4.53 14.52
CA LEU A 39 -11.50 4.78 15.20
C LEU A 39 -12.63 3.90 14.69
N ASP A 40 -12.63 3.61 13.38
CA ASP A 40 -13.60 2.75 12.72
C ASP A 40 -13.03 2.23 11.38
N LYS A 41 -13.70 1.24 10.79
CA LYS A 41 -13.28 0.61 9.52
C LYS A 41 -13.77 1.35 8.27
N ASN A 42 -14.47 2.48 8.41
CA ASN A 42 -14.92 3.31 7.29
C ASN A 42 -13.78 4.20 6.79
N ILE A 43 -12.68 3.55 6.41
CA ILE A 43 -11.47 4.17 5.88
C ILE A 43 -11.24 3.64 4.46
N SER A 44 -10.59 4.46 3.65
CA SER A 44 -10.36 4.16 2.24
C SER A 44 -8.92 4.46 1.85
N ILE A 45 -8.46 3.83 0.79
CA ILE A 45 -7.20 4.17 0.12
C ILE A 45 -7.48 4.83 -1.22
N ASN A 46 -6.48 5.52 -1.76
CA ASN A 46 -6.53 5.98 -3.15
C ASN A 46 -5.54 5.16 -4.01
N PRO A 47 -5.96 3.99 -4.53
CA PRO A 47 -5.08 3.16 -5.34
C PRO A 47 -4.64 3.86 -6.63
N GLN A 48 -5.34 4.90 -7.10
CA GLN A 48 -4.89 5.68 -8.27
C GLN A 48 -3.71 6.61 -7.95
N ASN A 49 -3.46 6.87 -6.66
CA ASN A 49 -2.34 7.67 -6.18
C ASN A 49 -1.36 6.77 -5.39
N ILE A 50 -0.57 5.99 -6.12
CA ILE A 50 0.48 5.15 -5.56
C ILE A 50 1.83 5.81 -5.80
N GLU A 51 2.55 6.05 -4.71
CA GLU A 51 3.95 6.44 -4.74
C GLU A 51 4.82 5.20 -4.87
N TYR A 52 5.80 5.27 -5.77
CA TYR A 52 6.81 4.23 -5.95
C TYR A 52 8.17 4.70 -5.46
N SER A 53 8.85 3.84 -4.70
CA SER A 53 10.24 4.03 -4.31
C SER A 53 10.98 2.68 -4.19
N LEU A 54 12.30 2.74 -4.06
CA LEU A 54 13.10 1.58 -3.67
C LEU A 54 13.53 1.76 -2.21
N THR A 55 13.44 0.69 -1.42
CA THR A 55 14.00 0.65 -0.07
C THR A 55 15.54 0.64 -0.13
N GLU A 56 16.20 0.84 1.02
CA GLU A 56 17.66 0.74 1.12
C GLU A 56 18.22 -0.64 0.73
N LEU A 57 17.38 -1.68 0.81
CA LEU A 57 17.70 -3.05 0.41
C LEU A 57 17.35 -3.36 -1.05
N ASN A 58 16.97 -2.34 -1.84
CA ASN A 58 16.51 -2.45 -3.23
C ASN A 58 15.18 -3.22 -3.41
N TYR A 59 14.30 -3.24 -2.42
CA TYR A 59 12.94 -3.74 -2.62
C TYR A 59 12.04 -2.67 -3.23
N HIS A 60 11.09 -3.09 -4.07
CA HIS A 60 10.08 -2.23 -4.65
C HIS A 60 9.03 -1.88 -3.59
N GLN A 61 8.89 -0.61 -3.26
CA GLN A 61 7.90 -0.12 -2.32
C GLN A 61 6.80 0.65 -3.05
N PHE A 62 5.55 0.31 -2.75
CA PHE A 62 4.35 0.96 -3.28
C PHE A 62 3.50 1.46 -2.10
N LYS A 63 3.36 2.78 -1.98
CA LYS A 63 2.68 3.44 -0.87
C LYS A 63 1.45 4.18 -1.38
N THR A 64 0.33 4.07 -0.65
CA THR A 64 -0.89 4.85 -0.90
C THR A 64 -1.39 5.49 0.40
N PRO A 65 -1.92 6.73 0.36
CA PRO A 65 -2.51 7.37 1.52
C PRO A 65 -3.81 6.66 1.94
N VAL A 66 -4.07 6.65 3.24
CA VAL A 66 -5.31 6.16 3.86
C VAL A 66 -6.10 7.37 4.35
N PHE A 67 -7.38 7.41 4.01
CA PHE A 67 -8.31 8.47 4.37
C PHE A 67 -9.43 7.94 5.25
N ASN A 68 -9.90 8.77 6.17
CA ASN A 68 -11.17 8.53 6.86
C ASN A 68 -12.37 8.93 5.99
N ASP A 69 -13.57 8.74 6.54
CA ASP A 69 -14.85 9.09 5.93
C ASP A 69 -15.00 10.58 5.57
N LEU A 70 -14.28 11.46 6.27
CA LEU A 70 -14.19 12.91 5.99
C LEU A 70 -13.14 13.26 4.91
N LEU A 71 -12.54 12.26 4.26
CA LEU A 71 -11.46 12.41 3.27
C LEU A 71 -10.20 13.09 3.82
N ILE A 72 -9.98 12.98 5.13
CA ILE A 72 -8.75 13.44 5.80
C ILE A 72 -7.75 12.29 5.76
N GLU A 73 -6.52 12.57 5.33
CA GLU A 73 -5.44 11.59 5.39
C GLU A 73 -5.10 11.31 6.85
N ILE A 74 -5.20 10.05 7.24
CA ILE A 74 -4.95 9.58 8.61
C ILE A 74 -3.72 8.65 8.68
N GLY A 75 -3.16 8.28 7.53
CA GLY A 75 -2.13 7.27 7.49
C GLY A 75 -1.74 6.85 6.08
N SER A 76 -1.10 5.70 5.99
CA SER A 76 -0.72 5.10 4.71
C SER A 76 -0.70 3.58 4.77
N PHE A 77 -0.91 2.99 3.60
CA PHE A 77 -0.78 1.57 3.37
C PHE A 77 0.35 1.31 2.36
N THR A 78 1.20 0.33 2.65
CA THR A 78 2.39 0.06 1.84
C THR A 78 2.53 -1.43 1.55
N LEU A 79 2.85 -1.77 0.29
CA LEU A 79 3.32 -3.10 -0.10
C LEU A 79 4.79 -3.03 -0.51
N VAL A 80 5.56 -4.05 -0.13
CA VAL A 80 6.98 -4.20 -0.44
C VAL A 80 7.20 -5.51 -1.19
N TYR A 81 7.83 -5.44 -2.36
CA TYR A 81 8.11 -6.59 -3.21
C TYR A 81 9.61 -6.75 -3.51
N SER A 82 10.05 -7.99 -3.69
CA SER A 82 11.35 -8.28 -4.26
C SER A 82 11.39 -8.08 -5.78
N ASP A 83 12.59 -8.06 -6.36
CA ASP A 83 12.81 -8.04 -7.81
C ASP A 83 12.22 -9.30 -8.49
N GLU A 84 12.11 -10.42 -7.76
CA GLU A 84 11.49 -11.68 -8.21
C GLU A 84 9.95 -11.68 -8.13
N ASN A 85 9.34 -10.54 -7.77
CA ASN A 85 7.90 -10.36 -7.57
C ASN A 85 7.31 -11.07 -6.33
N GLU A 86 8.13 -11.41 -5.33
CA GLU A 86 7.61 -11.96 -4.07
C GLU A 86 7.18 -10.81 -3.16
N LEU A 87 6.01 -10.94 -2.52
CA LEU A 87 5.59 -9.98 -1.48
C LEU A 87 6.47 -10.23 -0.25
N ILE A 88 7.26 -9.23 0.11
CA ILE A 88 8.21 -9.27 1.23
C ILE A 88 7.54 -8.78 2.51
N ASP A 89 6.76 -7.70 2.39
CA ASP A 89 6.10 -7.08 3.53
C ASP A 89 4.85 -6.30 3.09
N GLU A 90 3.91 -6.17 4.02
CA GLU A 90 2.74 -5.31 3.91
C GLU A 90 2.47 -4.66 5.26
N PHE A 91 2.30 -3.33 5.27
CA PHE A 91 2.08 -2.64 6.53
C PHE A 91 1.19 -1.41 6.39
N PHE A 92 0.51 -1.16 7.50
CA PHE A 92 -0.48 -0.11 7.69
C PHE A 92 0.00 0.80 8.83
N VAL A 93 0.04 2.11 8.59
CA VAL A 93 0.55 3.11 9.54
C VAL A 93 -0.46 4.23 9.67
N ILE A 94 -0.84 4.57 10.91
CA ILE A 94 -1.68 5.72 11.28
C ILE A 94 -0.79 6.81 11.93
N TYR A 95 -1.13 8.09 11.71
CA TYR A 95 -0.40 9.27 12.22
C TYR A 95 -1.08 9.94 13.41
#